data_AF-A0A847NRA2-F1
#
_entry.id   AF-A0A847NRA2-F1
#
_cell.length_a   1.000
_cell.length_b   1.000
_cell.length_c   1.000
_cell.angle_alpha   90.00
_cell.angle_beta   90.00
_cell.angle_gamma   90.00
#
_symmetry.space_group_name_H-M   'P 1'
#
loop_
_entity.id
_entity.type
_entity.pdbx_description
1 polymer ?
#
loop_
_entity_poly.entity_id
_entity_poly.type
_entity_poly.pdbx_seq_one_letter_code
_entity_poly.pdbx_strand_id
1 'polypeptide(L)'
;MDSVIISKKSGFKYSHLGVIVSTNPVLIIHATPSEKYDDKITIITLDEFLNEATDFGLARVKFIDDTNREFFINDLKKSLGKKFILRKKEDENLYCTTFITNSLSKIAKFEPKYQNVEFMLIGGEYLFPSAIWLDENIEILYEN
;
A
#
# COMPACT_ATOMS: atom_id res chain seq x y z
N MET A 1 -8.97 -0.07 -12.00
CA MET A 1 -9.60 -1.37 -12.28
C MET A 1 -8.68 -2.57 -11.97
N ASP A 2 -7.39 -2.52 -12.36
CA ASP A 2 -6.50 -3.70 -12.31
C ASP A 2 -6.02 -4.14 -10.92
N SER A 3 -5.70 -3.25 -9.98
CA SER A 3 -5.28 -3.67 -8.62
C SER A 3 -6.40 -4.31 -7.80
N VAL A 4 -7.64 -3.91 -8.04
CA VAL A 4 -8.83 -4.57 -7.48
C VAL A 4 -8.99 -5.97 -8.10
N ILE A 5 -8.66 -6.15 -9.38
CA ILE A 5 -8.70 -7.45 -10.05
C ILE A 5 -7.59 -8.38 -9.52
N ILE A 6 -6.37 -7.86 -9.34
CA ILE A 6 -5.25 -8.62 -8.77
C ILE A 6 -5.60 -9.05 -7.33
N SER A 7 -6.02 -8.12 -6.47
CA SER A 7 -6.39 -8.45 -5.09
C SER A 7 -7.60 -9.38 -4.96
N LYS A 8 -8.67 -9.20 -5.74
CA LYS A 8 -9.86 -10.08 -5.72
C LYS A 8 -9.52 -11.54 -6.06
N LYS A 9 -8.44 -11.79 -6.81
CA LYS A 9 -7.98 -13.15 -7.12
C LYS A 9 -7.08 -13.78 -6.05
N SER A 10 -6.51 -12.99 -5.14
CA SER A 10 -5.68 -13.54 -4.05
C SER A 10 -6.47 -14.31 -3.00
N GLY A 11 -7.81 -14.20 -3.01
CA GLY A 11 -8.68 -14.74 -1.95
C GLY A 11 -8.48 -14.04 -0.60
N PHE A 12 -7.65 -12.99 -0.54
CA PHE A 12 -7.36 -12.24 0.67
C PHE A 12 -8.37 -11.13 0.88
N LYS A 13 -8.69 -10.87 2.16
CA LYS A 13 -9.73 -9.95 2.61
C LYS A 13 -9.48 -8.49 2.17
N TYR A 14 -8.23 -8.04 2.20
CA TYR A 14 -7.88 -6.64 1.91
C TYR A 14 -7.29 -6.47 0.51
N SER A 15 -7.83 -5.51 -0.24
CA SER A 15 -7.43 -5.21 -1.62
C SER A 15 -6.55 -3.99 -1.79
N HIS A 16 -6.48 -3.13 -0.77
CA HIS A 16 -5.81 -1.84 -0.83
C HIS A 16 -5.24 -1.47 0.53
N LEU A 17 -4.22 -0.62 0.54
CA LEU A 17 -3.58 -0.11 1.75
C LEU A 17 -3.18 1.35 1.56
N GLY A 18 -3.17 2.06 2.68
CA GLY A 18 -2.62 3.40 2.82
C GLY A 18 -1.90 3.53 4.17
N VAL A 19 -1.18 4.65 4.36
CA VAL A 19 -0.49 4.96 5.62
C VAL A 19 -1.14 6.16 6.28
N ILE A 20 -1.41 6.06 7.58
CA ILE A 20 -1.82 7.20 8.41
C ILE A 20 -0.62 8.15 8.56
N VAL A 21 -0.74 9.37 8.03
CA VAL A 21 0.32 10.41 8.07
C VAL A 21 0.01 11.58 9.01
N SER A 22 -1.21 11.62 9.54
CA SER A 22 -1.69 12.54 10.58
C SER A 22 -2.81 11.85 11.34
N THR A 23 -2.94 12.13 12.64
CA THR A 23 -4.03 11.61 13.48
C THR A 23 -5.04 12.69 13.89
N ASN A 24 -4.75 13.97 13.64
CA ASN A 24 -5.67 15.09 13.91
C ASN A 24 -5.58 16.19 12.83
N PRO A 25 -6.45 16.16 11.79
CA PRO A 25 -7.38 15.06 11.47
C PRO A 25 -6.64 13.81 11.00
N VAL A 26 -7.34 12.67 10.95
CA VAL A 26 -6.77 11.43 10.40
C VAL A 26 -6.64 11.57 8.88
N LEU A 27 -5.40 11.52 8.40
CA LEU A 27 -5.08 11.62 6.97
C LEU A 27 -4.35 10.38 6.50
N ILE A 28 -4.74 9.88 5.33
CA ILE A 28 -4.19 8.68 4.71
C ILE A 28 -3.46 9.07 3.44
N ILE A 29 -2.17 8.72 3.33
CA ILE A 29 -1.45 8.73 2.06
C ILE A 29 -1.58 7.37 1.39
N HIS A 30 -1.94 7.34 0.11
CA HIS A 30 -2.11 6.08 -0.64
C HIS A 30 -1.83 6.28 -2.13
N ALA A 31 -1.55 5.18 -2.84
CA ALA A 31 -1.39 5.17 -4.29
C ALA A 31 -2.66 4.58 -4.92
N THR A 32 -3.51 5.40 -5.52
CA THR A 32 -4.80 4.95 -6.05
C THR A 32 -4.84 4.90 -7.58
N PRO A 33 -5.38 3.84 -8.19
CA PRO A 33 -5.86 3.90 -9.56
C PRO A 33 -7.24 4.58 -9.53
N SER A 34 -7.38 5.79 -10.05
CA SER A 34 -8.66 6.51 -10.02
C SER A 34 -9.06 6.96 -11.40
N GLU A 35 -10.32 6.71 -11.76
CA GLU A 35 -10.94 7.29 -12.97
C GLU A 35 -11.39 8.75 -12.74
N LYS A 36 -11.45 9.23 -11.48
CA LYS A 36 -11.92 10.58 -11.09
C LYS A 36 -10.80 11.56 -10.73
N TYR A 37 -9.63 11.07 -10.35
CA TYR A 37 -8.43 11.84 -10.00
C TYR A 37 -7.29 11.32 -10.86
N ASP A 38 -6.37 12.18 -11.32
CA ASP A 38 -5.18 11.69 -12.04
C ASP A 38 -4.58 10.52 -11.25
N ASP A 39 -4.38 9.36 -11.88
CA ASP A 39 -3.78 8.16 -11.29
C ASP A 39 -2.50 8.50 -10.54
N LYS A 40 -2.57 8.83 -9.25
CA LYS A 40 -1.43 9.41 -8.51
C LYS A 40 -1.47 9.09 -7.03
N ILE A 41 -0.35 9.35 -6.38
CA ILE A 41 -0.25 9.31 -4.92
C ILE A 41 -0.87 10.57 -4.33
N THR A 42 -1.84 10.40 -3.45
CA THR A 42 -2.65 11.46 -2.83
C THR A 42 -2.72 11.31 -1.32
N ILE A 43 -3.08 12.40 -0.64
CA ILE A 43 -3.51 12.39 0.77
C ILE A 43 -4.99 12.72 0.79
N ILE A 44 -5.77 11.87 1.46
CA ILE A 44 -7.21 12.03 1.66
C ILE A 44 -7.57 11.81 3.13
N THR A 45 -8.79 12.14 3.52
CA THR A 45 -9.30 11.85 4.86
C THR A 45 -9.56 10.35 5.04
N LEU A 46 -9.64 9.89 6.30
CA LEU A 46 -10.03 8.50 6.59
C LEU A 46 -11.41 8.17 6.01
N ASP A 47 -12.39 9.08 6.13
CA ASP A 47 -13.75 8.88 5.63
C ASP A 47 -13.75 8.71 4.11
N GLU A 48 -13.00 9.54 3.37
CA GLU A 48 -12.83 9.39 1.92
C GLU A 48 -12.13 8.07 1.56
N PHE A 49 -11.14 7.63 2.35
CA PHE A 49 -10.43 6.38 2.11
C PHE A 49 -11.33 5.15 2.32
N LEU A 50 -12.26 5.22 3.27
CA LEU A 50 -13.17 4.12 3.61
C LEU A 50 -14.50 4.16 2.84
N ASN A 51 -14.79 5.22 2.09
CA ASN A 51 -16.11 5.44 1.46
C ASN A 51 -16.61 4.26 0.60
N GLU A 52 -15.70 3.57 -0.10
CA GLU A 52 -16.02 2.41 -0.95
C GLU A 52 -15.52 1.07 -0.36
N ALA A 53 -14.99 1.09 0.87
CA ALA A 53 -14.48 -0.09 1.54
C ALA A 53 -15.65 -0.90 2.11
N THR A 54 -15.70 -2.20 1.81
CA THR A 54 -16.64 -3.13 2.45
C THR A 54 -16.15 -3.62 3.80
N ASP A 55 -14.83 -3.52 4.03
CA ASP A 55 -14.19 -3.91 5.26
C ASP A 55 -12.83 -3.20 5.42
N PHE A 56 -12.31 -3.13 6.64
CA PHE A 56 -10.99 -2.55 6.91
C PHE A 56 -10.27 -3.22 8.09
N GLY A 57 -8.95 -3.15 8.04
CA GLY A 57 -8.07 -3.55 9.13
C GLY A 57 -7.05 -2.45 9.41
N LEU A 58 -6.54 -2.41 10.64
CA LEU A 58 -5.48 -1.49 11.06
C LEU A 58 -4.29 -2.29 11.55
N ALA A 59 -3.11 -1.94 11.06
CA ALA A 59 -1.87 -2.59 11.45
C ALA A 59 -0.75 -1.57 11.67
N ARG A 60 0.26 -1.98 12.44
CA ARG A 60 1.46 -1.22 12.75
C ARG A 60 2.69 -2.00 12.31
N VAL A 61 3.67 -1.30 11.75
CA VAL A 61 4.99 -1.87 11.46
C VAL A 61 5.84 -1.82 12.73
N LYS A 62 6.30 -2.97 13.22
CA LYS A 62 6.97 -3.13 14.52
C LYS A 62 8.31 -2.42 14.63
N PHE A 63 9.03 -2.28 13.52
CA PHE A 63 10.35 -1.61 13.50
C PHE A 63 10.26 -0.10 13.25
N ILE A 64 9.06 0.46 13.04
CA ILE A 64 8.88 1.90 13.03
C ILE A 64 8.76 2.40 14.47
N ASP A 65 9.63 3.33 14.85
CA ASP A 65 9.66 3.96 16.16
C ASP A 65 9.60 5.49 16.04
N ASP A 66 9.64 6.19 17.18
CA ASP A 66 9.61 7.66 17.20
C ASP A 66 10.78 8.30 16.44
N THR A 67 11.92 7.61 16.33
CA THR A 67 13.14 8.11 15.68
C THR A 67 13.00 8.09 14.16
N ASN A 68 12.39 7.04 13.59
CA ASN A 68 12.31 6.85 12.15
C ASN A 68 10.93 7.15 11.54
N ARG A 69 9.89 7.36 12.36
CA ARG A 69 8.53 7.68 11.90
C ARG A 69 8.48 8.93 11.02
N GLU A 70 9.14 10.01 11.42
CA GLU A 70 9.14 11.25 10.63
C GLU A 70 9.84 11.07 9.29
N PHE A 71 10.95 10.32 9.27
CA PHE A 71 11.64 9.97 8.04
C PHE A 71 10.72 9.19 7.09
N PHE A 72 10.03 8.15 7.60
CA PHE A 72 9.08 7.35 6.82
C PHE A 72 7.99 8.22 6.20
N ILE A 73 7.31 9.04 7.03
CA ILE A 73 6.22 9.91 6.57
C ILE A 73 6.73 10.92 5.54
N ASN A 74 7.89 11.54 5.77
CA ASN A 74 8.46 12.52 4.86
C ASN A 74 8.89 11.87 3.53
N ASP A 75 9.43 10.65 3.57
CA ASP A 75 9.79 9.91 2.37
C ASP A 75 8.57 9.54 1.51
N LEU A 76 7.47 9.10 2.14
CA LEU A 76 6.20 8.88 1.45
C LEU A 76 5.68 10.18 0.80
N LYS A 77 5.73 11.31 1.54
CA LYS A 77 5.28 12.63 1.05
C LYS A 77 6.07 13.13 -0.16
N LYS A 78 7.34 12.73 -0.35
CA LYS A 78 8.12 13.05 -1.57
C LYS A 78 7.53 12.45 -2.85
N SER A 79 6.62 11.47 -2.72
CA SER A 79 5.97 10.83 -3.85
C SER A 79 4.59 11.39 -4.15
N LEU A 80 4.11 12.40 -3.41
CA LEU A 80 2.85 13.08 -3.70
C LEU A 80 2.80 13.57 -5.14
N GLY A 81 1.69 13.29 -5.82
CA GLY A 81 1.47 13.65 -7.21
C GLY A 81 2.17 12.75 -8.24
N LYS A 82 3.05 11.83 -7.82
CA LYS A 82 3.62 10.84 -8.75
C LYS A 82 2.55 9.87 -9.24
N LYS A 83 2.69 9.45 -10.49
CA LYS A 83 1.73 8.57 -11.16
C LYS A 83 1.67 7.19 -10.51
N PHE A 84 0.48 6.64 -10.35
CA PHE A 84 0.26 5.24 -10.04
C PHE A 84 0.68 4.36 -11.23
N ILE A 85 1.51 3.34 -10.97
CA ILE A 85 2.04 2.45 -12.02
C ILE A 85 1.94 1.00 -11.56
N LEU A 86 1.01 0.24 -12.12
CA LEU A 86 0.90 -1.20 -11.88
C LEU A 86 1.66 -1.97 -12.96
N ARG A 87 2.84 -2.47 -12.61
CA ARG A 87 3.66 -3.34 -13.44
C ARG A 87 4.31 -4.44 -12.59
N LYS A 88 4.81 -5.47 -13.24
CA LYS A 88 5.56 -6.57 -12.62
C LYS A 88 6.82 -6.04 -11.93
N LYS A 89 7.33 -6.82 -10.98
CA LYS A 89 8.51 -6.51 -10.14
C LYS A 89 9.72 -5.93 -10.89
N GLU A 90 10.04 -6.50 -12.05
CA GLU A 90 11.22 -6.12 -12.85
C GLU A 90 11.09 -4.77 -13.57
N ASP A 91 9.87 -4.23 -13.67
CA ASP A 91 9.60 -2.94 -14.30
C ASP A 91 9.42 -1.84 -13.24
N GLU A 92 9.58 -0.58 -13.65
CA GLU A 92 9.19 0.57 -12.82
C GLU A 92 7.70 0.45 -12.44
N ASN A 93 7.43 0.36 -11.14
CA ASN A 93 6.10 0.20 -10.59
C ASN A 93 5.95 1.03 -9.31
N LEU A 94 4.74 1.53 -9.08
CA LEU A 94 4.40 2.40 -7.97
C LEU A 94 2.89 2.28 -7.70
N TYR A 95 2.51 1.17 -7.07
CA TYR A 95 1.15 0.90 -6.59
C TYR A 95 1.16 0.74 -5.08
N CYS A 96 0.01 0.55 -4.45
CA CYS A 96 -0.15 0.71 -3.00
C CYS A 96 0.87 -0.05 -2.14
N THR A 97 1.11 -1.33 -2.43
CA THR A 97 2.11 -2.14 -1.72
C THR A 97 3.52 -1.65 -2.01
N THR A 98 3.91 -1.51 -3.28
CA THR A 98 5.30 -1.14 -3.64
C THR A 98 5.66 0.28 -3.21
N PHE A 99 4.71 1.21 -3.25
CA PHE A 99 4.84 2.54 -2.67
C PHE A 99 5.22 2.50 -1.19
N ILE A 100 4.52 1.70 -0.39
CA ILE A 100 4.77 1.59 1.05
C ILE A 100 6.07 0.82 1.32
N THR A 101 6.29 -0.31 0.64
CA THR A 101 7.47 -1.15 0.87
C THR A 101 8.76 -0.45 0.47
N ASN A 102 8.78 0.29 -0.65
CA ASN A 102 9.95 1.06 -1.07
C ASN A 102 10.41 2.07 -0.01
N SER A 103 9.49 2.59 0.80
CA SER A 103 9.83 3.50 1.89
C SER A 103 10.24 2.74 3.16
N LEU A 104 9.54 1.65 3.50
CA LEU A 104 9.89 0.78 4.63
C LEU A 104 11.28 0.14 4.50
N SER A 105 11.65 -0.31 3.30
CA SER A 105 12.95 -0.95 3.03
C SER A 105 14.15 0.02 3.19
N LYS A 106 13.91 1.33 3.30
CA LYS A 106 14.96 2.33 3.61
C LYS A 106 15.27 2.41 5.11
N ILE A 107 14.40 1.86 5.95
CA ILE A 107 14.50 1.93 7.43
C ILE A 107 15.06 0.62 7.98
N ALA A 108 14.52 -0.50 7.53
CA ALA A 108 14.93 -1.83 7.93
C ALA A 108 14.87 -2.79 6.75
N LYS A 109 15.49 -3.96 6.88
CA LYS A 109 15.34 -5.04 5.90
C LYS A 109 13.89 -5.53 5.90
N PHE A 110 13.09 -5.00 4.99
CA PHE A 110 11.68 -5.35 4.79
C PHE A 110 11.49 -5.79 3.34
N GLU A 111 11.36 -7.11 3.14
CA GLU A 111 11.36 -7.76 1.82
C GLU A 111 10.17 -8.73 1.70
N PRO A 112 8.92 -8.23 1.70
CA PRO A 112 7.75 -9.09 1.62
C PRO A 112 7.71 -9.86 0.29
N LYS A 113 7.17 -11.07 0.35
CA LYS A 113 7.21 -12.01 -0.77
C LYS A 113 6.27 -11.60 -1.89
N TYR A 114 6.84 -11.42 -3.08
CA TYR A 114 6.08 -11.30 -4.32
C TYR A 114 5.44 -12.64 -4.68
N GLN A 115 4.32 -12.59 -5.38
CA GLN A 115 3.61 -13.76 -5.88
C GLN A 115 3.58 -13.70 -7.41
N ASN A 116 3.83 -14.85 -8.04
CA ASN A 116 3.74 -14.98 -9.49
C ASN A 116 2.27 -15.07 -9.91
N VAL A 117 1.89 -14.24 -10.88
CA VAL A 117 0.59 -14.22 -11.52
C VAL A 117 0.77 -14.72 -12.96
N GLU A 118 0.17 -15.85 -13.29
CA GLU A 118 0.14 -16.38 -14.66
C GLU A 118 -1.23 -16.07 -15.30
N PHE A 119 -1.35 -14.91 -15.94
CA PHE A 119 -2.55 -14.52 -16.67
C PHE A 119 -2.21 -13.85 -18.00
N MET A 120 -3.03 -14.12 -19.01
CA MET A 120 -2.86 -13.61 -20.37
C MET A 120 -2.80 -12.07 -20.33
N LEU A 121 -1.68 -11.50 -20.81
CA LEU A 121 -1.35 -10.06 -20.88
C LEU A 121 -0.81 -9.37 -19.59
N ILE A 122 -0.85 -9.98 -18.40
CA ILE A 122 -0.33 -9.38 -17.15
C ILE A 122 0.56 -10.36 -16.35
N GLY A 123 1.20 -11.30 -17.04
CA GLY A 123 2.08 -12.29 -16.41
C GLY A 123 3.29 -11.65 -15.71
N GLY A 124 3.58 -12.06 -14.48
CA GLY A 124 4.76 -11.62 -13.74
C GLY A 124 4.62 -11.69 -12.22
N GLU A 125 5.66 -11.22 -11.52
CA GLU A 125 5.67 -11.14 -10.06
C GLU A 125 5.05 -9.82 -9.57
N TYR A 126 4.09 -9.90 -8.63
CA TYR A 126 3.42 -8.75 -8.01
C TYR A 126 3.42 -8.87 -6.49
N LEU A 127 3.42 -7.72 -5.81
CA LEU A 127 3.37 -7.64 -4.36
C LEU A 127 1.95 -7.39 -3.89
N PHE A 128 1.35 -8.37 -3.21
CA PHE A 128 -0.04 -8.31 -2.77
C PHE A 128 -0.17 -7.74 -1.36
N PRO A 129 -1.32 -7.13 -0.99
CA PRO A 129 -1.56 -6.67 0.38
C PRO A 129 -1.34 -7.74 1.44
N SER A 130 -1.68 -8.99 1.13
CA SER A 130 -1.45 -10.15 2.01
C SER A 130 0.01 -10.35 2.38
N ALA A 131 0.94 -10.04 1.48
CA ALA A 131 2.37 -10.19 1.73
C ALA A 131 2.88 -9.22 2.80
N ILE A 132 2.23 -8.06 2.95
CA ILE A 132 2.51 -7.12 4.04
C ILE A 132 1.74 -7.53 5.28
N TRP A 133 0.42 -7.74 5.18
CA TRP A 133 -0.44 -8.04 6.33
C TRP A 133 0.01 -9.26 7.14
N LEU A 134 0.53 -10.29 6.48
CA LEU A 134 0.98 -11.53 7.09
C LEU A 134 2.48 -11.54 7.45
N ASP A 135 3.20 -10.43 7.25
CA ASP A 135 4.62 -10.33 7.57
C ASP A 135 4.85 -10.31 9.09
N GLU A 136 5.92 -10.95 9.57
CA GLU A 136 6.24 -11.02 10.99
C GLU A 136 6.51 -9.65 11.62
N ASN A 137 6.89 -8.66 10.81
CA ASN A 137 7.12 -7.28 11.23
C ASN A 137 5.83 -6.46 11.35
N ILE A 138 4.67 -7.04 11.07
CA ILE A 138 3.37 -6.39 11.21
C ILE A 138 2.68 -6.84 12.50
N GLU A 139 2.14 -5.87 13.22
CA GLU A 139 1.26 -6.05 14.38
C GLU A 139 -0.15 -5.61 13.98
N ILE A 140 -1.12 -6.51 14.05
CA ILE A 140 -2.52 -6.19 13.77
C ILE A 140 -3.10 -5.50 15.02
N LEU A 141 -3.58 -4.27 14.85
CA LEU A 141 -4.20 -3.48 15.91
C LEU A 141 -5.73 -3.62 15.91
N TYR A 142 -6.31 -3.85 14.73
CA TYR A 142 -7.74 -4.06 14.55
C TYR A 142 -8.01 -4.87 13.29
N GLU A 143 -8.94 -5.80 13.38
CA GLU A 143 -9.49 -6.57 12.28
C GLU A 143 -10.98 -6.78 12.58
N ASN A 144 -11.83 -6.39 11.64
CA ASN A 144 -13.27 -6.62 11.70
C ASN A 144 -13.63 -8.05 11.26
#